data_AF-A0A3A8V3S2-F1
#
_entry.id   AF-A0A3A8V3S2-F1
#
_cell.length_a   1.000
_cell.length_b   1.000
_cell.length_c   1.000
_cell.angle_alpha   90.00
_cell.angle_beta   90.00
_cell.angle_gamma   90.00
#
_symmetry.space_group_name_H-M   'P 1'
#
loop_
_entity.id
_entity.type
_entity.pdbx_description
1 polymer ?
#
loop_
_entity_poly.entity_id
_entity_poly.type
_entity_poly.pdbx_seq_one_letter_code
_entity_poly.pdbx_strand_id
1 'polypeptide(L)' 'MPRVDHAKVVFDKNEYLLIMQNSQNYILSDKSGKAVIQIFHRGLAGGWNIEVMNDFIPEMICGIFVFCKYIEQENEFLVV' A
#
# COMPACT_ATOMS: atom_id res chain seq x y z
N MET A 1 -17.47 11.48 0.23
CA MET A 1 -17.03 10.28 0.96
C MET A 1 -15.58 10.46 1.37
N PRO A 2 -15.12 9.92 2.52
CA PRO A 2 -13.74 10.14 2.95
C PRO A 2 -12.79 9.53 1.92
N ARG A 3 -11.85 10.36 1.43
CA ARG A 3 -10.69 9.88 0.66
C ARG A 3 -9.89 9.01 1.62
N VAL A 4 -9.90 7.69 1.41
CA VAL A 4 -9.07 6.78 2.19
C VAL A 4 -7.71 6.77 1.52
N ASP A 5 -6.81 7.63 1.98
CA ASP A 5 -5.44 7.72 1.48
C ASP A 5 -4.42 7.06 2.42
N HIS A 6 -4.87 6.56 3.57
CA HIS A 6 -4.01 5.86 4.51
C HIS A 6 -4.76 4.83 5.35
N ALA A 7 -4.01 3.85 5.88
CA ALA A 7 -4.50 2.85 6.81
C ALA A 7 -3.40 2.43 7.80
N LYS A 8 -3.77 2.24 9.06
CA LYS A 8 -2.87 1.63 10.05
C LYS A 8 -2.89 0.12 9.87
N VAL A 9 -1.71 -0.47 9.73
CA VAL A 9 -1.53 -1.92 9.61
C VAL A 9 -0.79 -2.41 10.84
N VAL A 10 -1.31 -3.45 11.50
CA VAL A 10 -0.65 -4.08 12.65
C VAL A 10 -0.30 -5.50 12.28
N PHE A 11 0.99 -5.83 12.35
CA PHE A 11 1.50 -7.17 12.08
C PHE A 11 2.63 -7.49 13.06
N ASP A 12 2.57 -8.68 13.66
CA ASP A 12 3.53 -9.15 14.67
C ASP A 12 3.85 -8.10 15.77
N LYS A 13 2.80 -7.46 16.31
CA LYS A 13 2.88 -6.37 17.31
C LYS A 13 3.61 -5.10 16.84
N ASN A 14 4.05 -5.05 15.60
CA ASN A 14 4.59 -3.86 14.97
C ASN A 14 3.48 -3.07 14.29
N GLU A 15 3.57 -1.75 14.43
CA GLU A 15 2.64 -0.83 13.79
C GLU A 15 3.30 -0.22 12.54
N TYR A 16 2.52 -0.19 11.48
CA TYR A 16 2.90 0.38 10.21
C TYR A 16 1.81 1.32 9.72
N LEU A 17 2.21 2.29 8.90
CA LEU A 17 1.31 3.20 8.22
C LEU A 17 1.39 2.95 6.73
N LEU A 18 0.29 2.47 6.15
CA LEU A 18 0.12 2.38 4.71
C LEU A 18 -0.41 3.72 4.20
N ILE A 19 0.23 4.28 3.18
CA ILE A 19 -0.17 5.53 2.54
C ILE A 19 -0.30 5.28 1.03
N MET A 20 -1.47 5.61 0.48
CA MET A 20 -1.74 5.71 -0.95
C MET A 20 -1.36 7.12 -1.40
N GLN A 21 -0.18 7.26 -2.00
CA GLN A 21 0.23 8.55 -2.56
C GLN A 21 -0.61 8.93 -3.78
N ASN A 22 -0.95 7.92 -4.59
CA ASN A 22 -1.92 7.97 -5.68
C ASN A 22 -2.33 6.53 -6.06
N SER A 23 -3.22 6.35 -7.03
CA SER A 23 -3.69 5.02 -7.49
C SER A 23 -2.60 4.12 -8.05
N GLN A 24 -1.40 4.64 -8.29
CA GLN A 24 -0.27 3.91 -8.84
C GLN A 24 0.89 3.76 -7.86
N ASN A 25 0.85 4.37 -6.67
CA ASN A 25 1.98 4.44 -5.76
C ASN A 25 1.54 4.34 -4.29
N TYR A 26 2.09 3.37 -3.59
CA TYR A 26 1.79 3.09 -2.18
C TYR A 26 3.09 2.88 -1.39
N ILE A 27 3.07 3.33 -0.14
CA ILE A 27 4.21 3.17 0.79
C ILE A 27 3.68 2.63 2.11
N LEU A 28 4.30 1.56 2.61
CA LEU A 28 4.16 1.11 3.99
C LEU A 28 5.39 1.57 4.76
N SER A 29 5.20 2.37 5.80
CA SER A 29 6.29 2.84 6.68
C SER A 29 6.16 2.27 8.08
N ASP A 30 7.28 2.02 8.73
CA ASP A 30 7.30 1.67 10.16
C ASP A 30 7.06 2.90 11.06
N LYS A 31 7.03 2.68 12.37
CA LYS A 31 6.86 3.75 13.38
C LYS A 31 7.90 4.87 13.36
N SER A 32 9.08 4.63 12.75
CA SER A 32 10.13 5.64 12.59
C SER A 32 9.94 6.47 11.31
N GLY A 33 8.94 6.13 10.49
CA GLY A 33 8.69 6.74 9.19
C GLY A 33 9.52 6.14 8.06
N LYS A 34 10.35 5.12 8.35
CA LYS A 34 11.14 4.43 7.34
C LYS A 34 10.22 3.60 6.46
N ALA A 35 10.32 3.78 5.14
CA ALA A 35 9.61 2.94 4.17
C ALA A 35 10.15 1.51 4.26
N VAL A 36 9.25 0.54 4.45
CA VAL A 36 9.56 -0.89 4.55
C VAL A 36 8.98 -1.70 3.39
N ILE A 37 7.90 -1.22 2.78
CA ILE A 37 7.37 -1.72 1.50
C ILE A 37 7.05 -0.52 0.61
N GLN A 38 7.44 -0.58 -0.66
CA GLN A 38 7.01 0.35 -1.70
C GLN A 38 6.37 -0.43 -2.85
N ILE A 39 5.20 0.02 -3.30
CA ILE A 39 4.44 -0.61 -4.38
C ILE A 39 4.16 0.44 -5.43
N PHE A 40 4.61 0.21 -6.66
CA PHE A 40 4.41 1.18 -7.73
C PHE A 40 4.13 0.52 -9.07
N HIS A 41 3.21 1.12 -9.83
CA HIS A 41 2.84 0.66 -11.16
C HIS A 41 3.92 1.06 -12.18
N ARG A 42 4.20 0.20 -13.17
CA ARG A 42 5.25 0.42 -14.18
C ARG A 42 4.80 1.26 -15.38
N GLY A 43 3.72 2.02 -15.24
CA GLY A 43 3.15 2.84 -16.31
C GLY A 43 2.78 2.00 -17.55
N LEU A 44 3.26 2.41 -18.72
CA LEU A 44 2.92 1.80 -20.02
C LEU A 44 3.34 0.33 -20.14
N ALA A 45 4.37 -0.10 -19.42
CA ALA A 45 4.81 -1.50 -19.43
C ALA A 45 3.81 -2.43 -18.71
N GLY A 46 2.91 -1.86 -17.91
CA GLY A 46 1.94 -2.60 -17.12
C GLY A 46 2.57 -3.38 -15.96
N GLY A 47 1.71 -3.79 -15.03
CA GLY A 47 2.10 -4.53 -13.84
C GLY A 47 2.77 -3.65 -12.77
N TRP A 48 3.23 -4.31 -11.71
CA TRP A 48 3.60 -3.67 -10.46
C TRP A 48 4.98 -4.12 -10.02
N ASN A 49 5.75 -3.18 -9.46
CA ASN A 49 6.93 -3.49 -8.67
C ASN A 49 6.55 -3.43 -7.20
N ILE A 50 7.09 -4.37 -6.43
CA ILE A 50 6.96 -4.43 -4.98
C ILE A 50 8.37 -4.53 -4.42
N GLU A 51 8.84 -3.45 -3.81
CA GLU A 51 10.13 -3.39 -3.14
C GLU A 51 9.92 -3.56 -1.64
N VAL A 52 10.66 -4.49 -1.04
CA VAL A 52 10.52 -4.88 0.36
C VAL A 52 11.89 -4.80 1.02
N MET A 53 12.01 -4.01 2.09
CA MET A 53 13.28 -3.79 2.78
C MET A 53 13.51 -4.70 3.99
N ASN A 54 12.47 -5.43 4.43
CA ASN A 54 12.51 -6.33 5.59
C ASN A 54 12.00 -7.72 5.20
N ASP A 55 12.23 -8.72 6.06
CA ASP A 55 11.77 -10.10 5.86
C ASP A 55 10.26 -10.27 6.13
N PHE A 56 9.42 -9.71 5.27
CA PHE A 56 7.98 -9.96 5.29
C PHE A 56 7.67 -11.32 4.64
N ILE A 57 6.78 -12.07 5.27
CA ILE A 57 6.27 -13.31 4.68
C ILE A 57 5.46 -13.01 3.41
N PRO A 58 5.49 -13.88 2.38
CA PRO A 58 4.82 -13.64 1.10
C PRO A 58 3.32 -13.33 1.21
N GLU A 59 2.63 -13.96 2.16
CA GLU A 59 1.21 -13.78 2.43
C GLU A 59 0.90 -12.33 2.86
N MET A 60 1.80 -11.74 3.64
CA MET A 60 1.66 -10.36 4.10
C MET A 60 1.83 -9.40 2.91
N ILE A 61 2.88 -9.59 2.10
CA ILE A 61 3.14 -8.77 0.91
C ILE A 61 1.94 -8.82 -0.03
N CYS A 62 1.42 -10.02 -0.30
CA CYS A 62 0.23 -10.22 -1.12
C CYS A 62 -1.00 -9.53 -0.52
N GLY A 63 -1.24 -9.71 0.79
CA GLY A 63 -2.36 -9.08 1.49
C GLY A 63 -2.32 -7.55 1.41
N ILE A 64 -1.15 -6.94 1.57
CA ILE A 64 -0.98 -5.48 1.42
C ILE A 64 -1.26 -5.05 -0.01
N PHE A 65 -0.74 -5.77 -1.01
CA PHE A 65 -1.01 -5.44 -2.40
C PHE A 65 -2.49 -5.49 -2.74
N VAL A 66 -3.20 -6.54 -2.32
CA VAL A 66 -4.66 -6.67 -2.52
C VAL A 66 -5.40 -5.55 -1.78
N PHE A 67 -4.98 -5.22 -0.56
CA PHE A 67 -5.60 -4.15 0.21
C PHE A 67 -5.40 -2.76 -0.44
N CYS A 68 -4.23 -2.49 -1.04
CA CYS A 68 -4.02 -1.29 -1.85
C CYS A 68 -5.03 -1.21 -3.01
N LYS A 69 -5.25 -2.31 -3.73
CA LYS A 69 -6.24 -2.36 -4.82
C LYS A 69 -7.68 -2.16 -4.33
N TYR A 70 -8.02 -2.67 -3.14
CA TYR A 70 -9.31 -2.39 -2.50
C TYR A 70 -9.47 -0.89 -2.18
N ILE A 71 -8.46 -0.26 -1.56
CA ILE A 71 -8.49 1.18 -1.27
C ILE A 71 -8.65 2.01 -2.55
N GLU A 72 -7.99 1.60 -3.64
CA GLU A 72 -8.14 2.23 -4.95
C GLU A 72 -9.60 2.21 -5.43
N GLN A 73 -10.25 1.04 -5.39
CA GLN A 73 -11.65 0.86 -5.78
C GLN A 73 -12.61 1.72 -4.94
N GLU A 74 -12.39 1.82 -3.63
CA GLU A 74 -13.21 2.66 -2.76
C GLU A 74 -13.08 4.16 -3.08
N ASN A 75 -11.94 4.58 -3.63
CA ASN A 75 -11.73 5.96 -4.06
C ASN A 75 -12.24 6.27 -5.48
N GLU A 76 -12.55 5.26 -6.30
CA GLU A 76 -13.08 5.45 -7.67
C GLU A 76 -14.53 5.95 -7.71
N PHE A 77 -15.30 5.80 -6.62
CA PHE A 77 -16.72 6.17 -6.55
C PHE A 77 -17.01 7.67 -6.31
N LEU A 78 -16.04 8.57 -6.56
CA LEU A 78 -16.19 10.01 -6.34
C LEU A 78 -16.36 10.87 -7.61
N VAL A 79 -16.69 10.26 -8.74
CA VAL A 79 -17.12 10.98 -9.95
C VAL A 79 -18.63 10.76 -10.15
N VAL A 80 -19.43 11.58 -9.47
CA VAL A 80 -20.85 11.82 -9.83
C VAL A 80 -20.99 13.28 -10.18
#